data_AF-A0AAD3REN8-F1
#
_entry.id   AF-A0AAD3REN8-F1
#
_cell.length_a   1.000
_cell.length_b   1.000
_cell.length_c   1.000
_cell.angle_alpha   90.00
_cell.angle_beta   90.00
_cell.angle_gamma   90.00
#
_symmetry.space_group_name_H-M   'P 1'
#
loop_
_entity.id
_entity.type
_entity.pdbx_description
1 polymer ?
#
loop_
_entity_poly.entity_id
_entity_poly.type
_entity_poly.pdbx_seq_one_letter_code
_entity_poly.pdbx_strand_id
1 'polypeptide(L)'
;MGKLQEFDITFTNNKVVYGPGESISGTVKIRTSNSLQYKAIKVNCQGSCGISNKMNDASWALEEQYFNSTLSVADKGTLASGEHSFPFQFLIP
;
A
#
# COMPACT_ATOMS: atom_id res chain seq x y z
N MET A 1 -15.65 -5.40 -17.99
CA MET A 1 -14.19 -5.20 -17.85
C MET A 1 -13.95 -3.70 -17.73
N GLY A 2 -13.53 -3.23 -16.56
CA GLY A 2 -13.39 -1.79 -16.29
C GLY A 2 -12.16 -1.17 -16.98
N LYS A 3 -12.05 0.16 -16.94
CA LYS A 3 -10.88 0.89 -17.46
C LYS A 3 -9.58 0.51 -16.75
N LEU A 4 -9.67 0.08 -15.49
CA LEU A 4 -8.59 -0.51 -14.70
C LEU A 4 -8.63 -2.03 -14.85
N GLN A 5 -7.51 -2.61 -15.30
CA GLN A 5 -7.34 -4.04 -15.51
C GLN A 5 -6.52 -4.70 -14.40
N GLU A 6 -5.49 -4.00 -13.90
CA GLU A 6 -4.60 -4.51 -12.85
C GLU A 6 -4.26 -3.34 -11.90
N PHE A 7 -4.23 -3.64 -10.60
CA PHE A 7 -3.73 -2.76 -9.55
C PHE A 7 -3.12 -3.65 -8.48
N ASP A 8 -1.80 -3.68 -8.40
CA ASP A 8 -1.05 -4.62 -7.56
C ASP A 8 0.16 -3.96 -6.89
N ILE A 9 0.65 -4.58 -5.82
CA ILE A 9 1.85 -4.17 -5.08
C ILE A 9 2.84 -5.33 -5.04
N THR A 10 4.07 -5.09 -5.50
CA THR A 10 5.17 -6.05 -5.36
C THR A 10 6.25 -5.49 -4.45
N PHE A 11 6.66 -6.25 -3.44
CA PHE A 11 7.79 -5.89 -2.58
C PHE A 11 9.13 -6.22 -3.25
N THR A 12 10.12 -5.35 -3.03
CA THR A 12 11.48 -5.55 -3.55
C THR A 12 12.03 -6.90 -3.10
N ASN A 13 12.62 -7.66 -4.03
CA ASN A 13 13.17 -9.00 -3.81
C ASN A 13 12.18 -10.03 -3.26
N ASN A 14 10.87 -9.79 -3.38
CA ASN A 14 9.84 -10.63 -2.77
C ASN A 14 10.06 -10.83 -1.25
N LYS A 15 10.67 -9.85 -0.58
CA LYS A 15 10.85 -9.89 0.87
C LYS A 15 9.50 -9.75 1.56
N VAL A 16 9.24 -10.62 2.53
CA VAL A 16 7.94 -10.70 3.24
C VAL A 16 8.06 -10.60 4.76
N VAL A 17 9.27 -10.62 5.30
CA VAL A 17 9.54 -10.46 6.74
C VAL A 17 10.42 -9.24 6.93
N TYR A 18 9.99 -8.31 7.77
CA TYR A 18 10.70 -7.08 8.08
C TYR A 18 10.92 -6.93 9.59
N GLY A 19 12.04 -6.33 9.98
CA GLY A 19 12.39 -6.03 11.37
C GLY A 19 12.43 -4.53 11.66
N PRO A 20 12.50 -4.12 12.95
CA PRO A 20 12.59 -2.72 13.34
C PRO A 20 13.75 -1.98 12.65
N GLY A 21 13.50 -0.76 12.19
CA GLY A 21 14.48 0.07 11.48
C GLY A 21 14.76 -0.34 10.03
N GLU A 22 14.11 -1.39 9.50
CA GLU A 22 14.25 -1.76 8.10
C GLU A 22 13.41 -0.87 7.16
N SER A 23 13.73 -0.92 5.87
CA SER A 23 12.92 -0.27 4.83
C SER A 23 12.02 -1.27 4.11
N ILE A 24 10.73 -0.97 4.07
CA ILE A 24 9.75 -1.63 3.19
C ILE A 24 9.73 -0.87 1.87
N SER A 25 10.22 -1.48 0.80
CA SER A 25 10.19 -0.92 -0.55
C SER A 25 9.49 -1.84 -1.52
N GLY A 26 8.93 -1.26 -2.58
CA GLY A 26 8.21 -1.99 -3.60
C GLY A 26 7.75 -1.11 -4.76
N THR A 27 6.86 -1.65 -5.57
CA THR A 27 6.28 -0.96 -6.73
C THR A 27 4.78 -1.20 -6.77
N VAL A 28 4.01 -0.13 -7.00
CA VAL A 28 2.60 -0.22 -7.37
C VAL A 28 2.54 -0.40 -8.89
N LYS A 29 1.96 -1.51 -9.35
CA LYS A 29 1.73 -1.79 -10.77
C LYS A 29 0.28 -1.51 -11.11
N ILE A 30 0.06 -0.71 -12.15
CA ILE A 30 -1.28 -0.39 -12.64
C ILE A 30 -1.35 -0.67 -14.14
N ARG A 31 -2.31 -1.51 -14.57
CA ARG A 31 -2.63 -1.70 -15.99
C ARG A 31 -4.00 -1.13 -16.29
N THR A 32 -4.11 -0.29 -17.30
CA THR A 32 -5.38 0.27 -17.76
C THR A 32 -5.63 -0.08 -19.23
N SER A 33 -6.89 -0.34 -19.57
CA SER A 33 -7.29 -0.65 -20.95
C SER A 33 -7.52 0.60 -21.80
N ASN A 34 -7.61 1.76 -21.15
CA ASN A 34 -7.96 3.06 -21.71
C ASN A 34 -7.37 4.15 -20.82
N SER A 35 -7.35 5.37 -21.36
CA SER A 35 -6.99 6.57 -20.59
C SER A 35 -7.86 6.72 -19.33
N LEU A 36 -7.24 6.87 -18.17
CA LEU A 36 -7.88 6.99 -16.86
C LEU A 36 -7.34 8.19 -16.09
N GLN A 37 -8.19 9.17 -15.82
CA GLN A 37 -7.85 10.31 -14.97
C GLN A 37 -7.84 9.91 -13.49
N TYR A 38 -6.87 10.42 -12.74
CA TYR A 38 -6.74 10.17 -11.30
C TYR A 38 -6.35 11.46 -10.56
N LYS A 39 -6.72 11.54 -9.28
CA LYS A 39 -6.41 12.69 -8.42
C LYS A 39 -5.06 12.56 -7.71
N ALA A 40 -4.74 11.34 -7.26
CA ALA A 40 -3.44 10.95 -6.73
C ALA A 40 -3.39 9.41 -6.67
N ILE A 41 -2.19 8.85 -6.70
CA ILE A 41 -1.90 7.47 -6.36
C ILE A 41 -1.07 7.53 -5.08
N LYS A 42 -1.60 6.94 -4.01
CA LYS A 42 -0.98 6.98 -2.69
C LYS A 42 -0.80 5.57 -2.16
N VAL A 43 0.32 5.35 -1.47
CA VAL A 43 0.58 4.14 -0.71
C VAL A 43 0.51 4.51 0.76
N ASN A 44 -0.33 3.81 1.52
CA ASN A 44 -0.36 3.90 2.97
C ASN A 44 0.28 2.63 3.53
N CYS A 45 1.24 2.81 4.42
CA CYS A 45 1.88 1.73 5.16
C CYS A 45 1.52 1.92 6.65
N GLN A 46 0.74 0.99 7.18
CA GLN A 46 0.24 1.02 8.54
C GLN A 46 0.53 -0.32 9.23
N GLY A 47 0.98 -0.24 10.48
CA GLY A 47 1.13 -1.38 11.37
C GLY A 47 0.48 -1.09 12.71
N SER A 48 -0.46 -1.94 13.13
CA SER A 48 -1.09 -1.89 14.45
C SER A 48 -1.25 -3.30 15.04
N CYS A 49 -1.35 -3.38 16.36
CA CYS A 49 -1.63 -4.59 17.11
C CYS A 49 -2.89 -4.38 17.95
N GLY A 50 -3.93 -5.17 17.69
CA GLY A 50 -5.12 -5.25 18.51
C GLY A 50 -5.08 -6.47 19.41
N ILE A 51 -5.37 -6.30 20.70
CA ILE A 51 -5.51 -7.41 21.66
C ILE A 51 -6.93 -7.46 22.20
N SER A 52 -7.46 -8.67 22.38
CA SER A 52 -8.74 -8.90 23.06
C SER A 52 -8.58 -10.03 24.08
N ASN A 53 -9.18 -9.86 25.25
CA ASN A 53 -9.21 -10.87 26.30
C ASN A 53 -10.46 -11.79 26.18
N LYS A 54 -11.31 -11.55 25.19
CA LYS A 54 -12.50 -12.36 24.91
C LYS A 54 -12.29 -13.17 23.64
N MET A 55 -12.44 -14.48 23.77
CA MET A 55 -12.45 -15.38 22.62
C MET A 55 -13.64 -15.03 21.71
N ASN A 56 -13.38 -14.80 20.42
CA ASN A 56 -14.39 -14.50 19.38
C ASN A 56 -15.07 -13.11 19.49
N ASP A 57 -14.49 -12.14 20.19
CA ASP A 57 -14.96 -10.74 20.13
C ASP A 57 -14.22 -9.99 19.02
N ALA A 58 -14.96 -9.33 18.13
CA ALA A 58 -14.40 -8.44 17.10
C ALA A 58 -13.99 -7.07 17.65
N SER A 59 -14.36 -6.78 18.91
CA SER A 59 -13.99 -5.57 19.62
C SER A 59 -12.64 -5.77 20.32
N TRP A 60 -11.65 -4.95 19.96
CA TRP A 60 -10.36 -4.93 20.63
C TRP A 60 -10.50 -4.35 22.04
N ALA A 61 -9.86 -4.98 23.02
CA ALA A 61 -9.72 -4.44 24.37
C ALA A 61 -8.66 -3.32 24.42
N LEU A 62 -7.63 -3.42 23.57
CA LEU A 62 -6.60 -2.40 23.37
C LEU A 62 -6.08 -2.49 21.93
N GLU A 63 -5.86 -1.35 21.30
CA GLU A 63 -5.24 -1.25 19.97
C GLU A 63 -4.07 -0.26 20.04
N GLU A 64 -2.91 -0.68 19.57
CA GLU A 64 -1.71 0.14 19.49
C GLU A 64 -1.28 0.28 18.02
N GLN A 65 -1.13 1.51 17.55
CA GLN A 65 -0.60 1.80 16.22
C GLN A 65 0.90 2.08 16.30
N TYR A 66 1.71 1.17 15.76
CA TYR A 66 3.17 1.32 15.71
C TYR A 66 3.60 2.41 14.73
N PHE A 67 2.97 2.44 13.55
CA PHE A 67 3.21 3.48 12.54
C PHE A 67 2.03 3.59 11.56
N ASN A 68 1.90 4.76 10.95
CA ASN A 68 0.97 5.05 9.85
C ASN A 68 1.57 6.15 8.98
N SER A 69 2.11 5.75 7.83
CA SER A 69 2.79 6.67 6.92
C SER A 69 2.16 6.58 5.53
N THR A 70 1.92 7.74 4.91
CA THR A 70 1.35 7.83 3.56
C THR A 70 2.31 8.52 2.63
N LEU A 71 2.60 7.88 1.50
CA LEU A 71 3.41 8.44 0.41
C LEU A 71 2.54 8.66 -0.83
N SER A 72 2.58 9.87 -1.40
CA SER A 72 2.03 10.12 -2.74
C SER A 72 3.08 9.69 -3.76
N VAL A 73 2.76 8.68 -4.58
CA VAL A 73 3.67 8.18 -5.64
C VAL A 73 3.35 8.78 -7.01
N ALA A 74 2.17 9.37 -7.16
CA ALA A 74 1.82 10.22 -8.30
C ALA A 74 0.70 11.19 -7.92
N ASP A 75 0.82 12.46 -8.28
CA ASP A 75 -0.25 13.45 -8.11
C ASP A 75 -1.16 13.49 -9.35
N LYS A 76 -2.17 14.37 -9.32
CA LYS A 76 -3.23 14.47 -10.33
C LYS A 76 -2.69 14.31 -11.75
N GLY A 77 -3.25 13.36 -12.48
CA GLY A 77 -2.77 13.05 -13.82
C GLY A 77 -3.72 12.16 -14.59
N THR A 78 -3.20 11.59 -15.68
CA THR A 78 -3.91 10.65 -16.53
C THR A 78 -3.01 9.46 -16.80
N LEU A 79 -3.48 8.26 -16.47
CA LEU A 79 -2.85 7.01 -16.88
C LEU A 79 -3.24 6.74 -18.32
N ALA A 80 -2.28 6.76 -19.25
CA ALA A 80 -2.50 6.29 -20.61
C ALA A 80 -2.87 4.80 -20.61
N SER A 81 -3.42 4.28 -21.70
CA SER A 81 -3.63 2.83 -21.84
C SER A 81 -2.29 2.10 -21.78
N GLY A 82 -2.20 1.02 -21.00
CA GLY A 82 -0.97 0.23 -20.84
C GLY A 82 -0.59 -0.01 -19.38
N GLU A 83 0.67 -0.36 -19.16
CA GLU A 83 1.24 -0.63 -17.84
C GLU A 83 1.99 0.58 -17.28
N HIS A 84 1.81 0.82 -15.99
CA HIS A 84 2.45 1.89 -15.22
C HIS A 84 3.02 1.31 -13.94
N SER A 85 4.15 1.84 -13.50
CA SER A 85 4.85 1.37 -12.29
C SER A 85 5.29 2.56 -11.45
N PHE A 86 4.92 2.54 -10.16
CA PHE A 86 5.22 3.61 -9.22
C PHE A 86 6.00 3.05 -8.01
N PRO A 87 7.30 3.36 -7.87
CA PRO A 87 8.09 2.87 -6.75
C PRO A 87 7.70 3.56 -5.44
N PHE A 88 7.85 2.85 -4.32
CA PHE A 88 7.68 3.40 -2.98
C PHE A 88 8.71 2.84 -2.00
N GLN A 89 8.94 3.57 -0.91
CA GLN A 89 9.75 3.13 0.21
C GLN A 89 9.26 3.77 1.52
N PHE A 90 9.22 2.97 2.58
CA PHE A 90 8.91 3.40 3.95
C PHE A 90 10.00 2.87 4.89
N LEU A 91 10.44 3.70 5.83
CA LEU A 91 11.24 3.26 6.97
C LEU A 91 10.28 2.88 8.10
N ILE A 92 10.38 1.66 8.62
CA ILE A 92 9.58 1.23 9.78
C ILE A 92 10.33 1.49 11.09
N PRO A 93 9.62 1.87 12.17
CA PRO A 93 10.22 2.22 13.46
C PRO A 93 10.90 1.02 14.15
#